data_AF-A0A542AZL1-F1
#
_entry.id   AF-A0A542AZL1-F1
#
_cell.length_a   1.000
_cell.length_b   1.000
_cell.length_c   1.000
_cell.angle_alpha   90.00
_cell.angle_beta   90.00
_cell.angle_gamma   90.00
#
_symmetry.space_group_name_H-M   'P 1'
#
loop_
_entity.id
_entity.type
_entity.pdbx_description
1 polymer ?
#
loop_
_entity_poly.entity_id
_entity_poly.type
_entity_poly.pdbx_seq_one_letter_code
_entity_poly.pdbx_strand_id
1 'polypeptide(L)'
;MSNPKSIGSILTNNILKLNGLQPSANNNLPEKQEEAVPQQFIHPILTPEDFKQTKINYNKHIEAYNKKVDLENFKINGYNTRVIAHCRSFKKTRDMRIREMVFKEKYADLDPENYNLEVEKYNQEHGLHIRKKVTRQKVKTATREFFMAFLFQYNAQLFNRKKFRSSPEIGVHVPGSLPKLELYPNKVLDSEYEGAKNLATATVETIRNHRERLEEAGVLTGYEYHGSSRPLKIAFNVDVLSITDNGKPKSAANENQSLMEGQTKKVRHNNVSSSDHTLEYTKKRDKGVAANASTHKDCTGTSTRPPRKQGEKINDAPAKNFAGAKNQNELSQVLIENLEDRTELSQDLSSGKHDNYKPLDLAIAKQEAYYGTMHPADFKELAIQDIFKFSSSIFKELDVHPGVWQNAFKMWMAEKFKNFNGQLLKKDHLLEKWQRSIDVLRAAKRFQKKKGWVPTYPSLYFDPLRKEKCHNSFEYAFKNFRIEAAETPEEEYQKRKINANRSARWNSDLEKARPKIRKYLRDQLDLQVLMDYVKYNCPEVYKNLPKLIRQEKELLIQQSNA
;
A
#
# COMPACT_ATOMS: atom_id res chain seq x y z
N MET A 1 21.66 -68.94 -51.14
CA MET A 1 22.68 -67.99 -51.66
C MET A 1 22.20 -66.57 -51.39
N SER A 2 23.08 -65.75 -50.81
CA SER A 2 22.79 -64.45 -50.21
C SER A 2 22.81 -63.31 -51.22
N ASN A 3 21.87 -62.37 -51.09
CA ASN A 3 21.97 -61.05 -51.72
C ASN A 3 22.76 -60.06 -50.84
N PRO A 4 23.53 -59.14 -51.45
CA PRO A 4 24.50 -58.29 -50.76
C PRO A 4 23.83 -57.10 -50.06
N LYS A 5 24.32 -56.79 -48.85
CA LYS A 5 23.89 -55.66 -48.03
C LYS A 5 24.62 -54.38 -48.43
N SER A 6 23.85 -53.29 -48.51
CA SER A 6 24.30 -51.93 -48.82
C SER A 6 25.36 -51.39 -47.85
N ILE A 7 26.48 -50.93 -48.42
CA ILE A 7 27.68 -50.38 -47.78
C ILE A 7 27.43 -49.02 -47.09
N GLY A 8 26.28 -48.38 -47.29
CA GLY A 8 25.94 -47.08 -46.67
C GLY A 8 25.67 -47.12 -45.16
N SER A 9 25.42 -48.29 -44.57
CA SER A 9 25.07 -48.43 -43.13
C SER A 9 26.27 -48.67 -42.21
N ILE A 10 27.46 -48.91 -42.78
CA ILE A 10 28.66 -49.29 -42.01
C ILE A 10 29.49 -48.06 -41.61
N LEU A 11 29.40 -46.96 -42.37
CA LEU A 11 30.23 -45.76 -42.12
C LEU A 11 29.68 -44.82 -41.04
N THR A 12 28.38 -44.86 -40.72
CA THR A 12 27.81 -43.98 -39.67
C THR A 12 28.05 -44.50 -38.25
N ASN A 13 28.13 -45.83 -38.08
CA ASN A 13 28.33 -46.45 -36.77
C ASN A 13 29.78 -46.39 -36.25
N ASN A 14 30.77 -46.21 -37.13
CA ASN A 14 32.18 -46.09 -36.72
C ASN A 14 32.57 -44.65 -36.34
N ILE A 15 31.89 -43.63 -36.87
CA ILE A 15 32.14 -42.22 -36.53
C ILE A 15 31.57 -41.88 -35.14
N LEU A 16 30.49 -42.55 -34.71
CA LEU A 16 29.93 -42.38 -33.37
C LEU A 16 30.74 -43.06 -32.25
N LYS A 17 31.56 -44.07 -32.58
CA LYS A 17 32.41 -44.77 -31.59
C LYS A 17 33.70 -44.03 -31.24
N LEU A 18 34.16 -43.09 -32.07
CA LEU A 18 35.38 -42.31 -31.84
C LEU A 18 35.19 -41.06 -30.97
N ASN A 19 33.94 -40.67 -30.68
CA ASN A 19 33.61 -39.44 -29.92
C ASN A 19 33.06 -39.67 -28.51
N GLY A 20 33.31 -40.84 -27.89
CA GLY A 20 33.17 -41.01 -26.44
C GLY A 20 31.76 -40.90 -25.83
N LEU A 21 30.69 -41.00 -26.62
CA LEU A 21 29.31 -40.98 -26.13
C LEU A 21 28.74 -42.41 -26.04
N GLN A 22 29.02 -43.11 -24.95
CA GLN A 22 28.21 -44.26 -24.55
C GLN A 22 27.09 -43.82 -23.60
N PRO A 23 25.84 -44.28 -23.77
CA PRO A 23 24.88 -44.29 -22.67
C PRO A 23 25.27 -45.43 -21.73
N SER A 24 25.50 -45.10 -20.46
CA SER A 24 25.69 -46.10 -19.40
C SER A 24 24.41 -46.91 -19.23
N ALA A 25 24.52 -48.21 -19.46
CA ALA A 25 23.53 -49.19 -19.06
C ALA A 25 23.68 -49.40 -17.55
N ASN A 26 22.78 -48.81 -16.75
CA ASN A 26 22.56 -49.24 -15.38
C ASN A 26 21.17 -49.84 -15.25
N ASN A 27 21.18 -51.15 -15.00
CA ASN A 27 20.08 -51.89 -14.41
C ASN A 27 19.62 -51.18 -13.13
N ASN A 28 18.34 -50.83 -13.03
CA ASN A 28 17.66 -50.69 -11.75
C ASN A 28 16.26 -51.30 -11.87
N LEU A 29 16.05 -52.34 -11.06
CA LEU A 29 14.75 -52.85 -10.65
C LEU A 29 13.86 -51.70 -10.13
N PRO A 30 12.52 -51.87 -10.09
CA PRO A 30 11.62 -50.82 -9.63
C PRO A 30 11.95 -50.48 -8.17
N GLU A 31 12.61 -49.33 -8.00
CA GLU A 31 12.79 -48.66 -6.72
C GLU A 31 11.38 -48.45 -6.15
N LYS A 32 11.11 -49.09 -5.01
CA LYS A 32 9.99 -48.72 -4.15
C LYS A 32 10.04 -47.21 -4.02
N GLN A 33 8.93 -46.55 -4.30
CA GLN A 33 8.72 -45.15 -3.97
C GLN A 33 8.98 -45.00 -2.47
N GLU A 34 10.18 -44.58 -2.09
CA GLU A 34 10.41 -44.02 -0.77
C GLU A 34 9.50 -42.80 -0.69
N GLU A 35 8.49 -42.87 0.18
CA GLU A 35 7.67 -41.72 0.52
C GLU A 35 8.65 -40.63 1.00
N ALA A 36 8.91 -39.65 0.13
CA ALA A 36 9.81 -38.56 0.43
C ALA A 36 9.33 -37.89 1.72
N VAL A 37 10.12 -38.01 2.79
CA VAL A 37 9.81 -37.38 4.09
C VAL A 37 9.51 -35.90 3.81
N PRO A 38 8.33 -35.39 4.21
CA PRO A 38 7.94 -34.03 3.86
C PRO A 38 8.96 -33.06 4.44
N GLN A 39 9.66 -32.33 3.55
CA GLN A 39 10.66 -31.37 3.97
C GLN A 39 10.04 -30.36 4.94
N GLN A 40 10.63 -30.28 6.13
CA GLN A 40 10.20 -29.35 7.16
C GLN A 40 11.00 -28.06 7.09
N PHE A 41 10.28 -26.94 7.19
CA PHE A 41 10.81 -25.58 7.11
C PHE A 41 10.41 -24.78 8.35
N ILE A 42 11.32 -23.93 8.83
CA ILE A 42 11.07 -23.04 9.97
C ILE A 42 10.67 -21.65 9.45
N HIS A 43 11.51 -21.05 8.60
CA HIS A 43 11.29 -19.73 7.98
C HIS A 43 11.64 -19.76 6.48
N PRO A 44 10.80 -20.42 5.66
CA PRO A 44 11.03 -20.52 4.22
C PRO A 44 10.94 -19.14 3.55
N ILE A 45 11.90 -18.82 2.68
CA ILE A 45 11.90 -17.62 1.83
C ILE A 45 12.41 -17.99 0.44
N LEU A 46 11.88 -17.32 -0.59
CA LEU A 46 12.44 -17.40 -1.93
C LEU A 46 13.51 -16.30 -2.11
N THR A 47 14.77 -16.73 -2.18
CA THR A 47 15.89 -15.85 -2.55
C THR A 47 15.96 -15.65 -4.07
N PRO A 48 16.68 -14.64 -4.58
CA PRO A 48 16.84 -14.45 -6.04
C PRO A 48 17.41 -15.69 -6.76
N GLU A 49 18.25 -16.46 -6.08
CA GLU A 49 18.79 -17.74 -6.60
C GLU A 49 17.69 -18.80 -6.69
N ASP A 50 16.83 -18.91 -5.66
CA ASP A 50 15.66 -19.78 -5.68
C ASP A 50 14.69 -19.43 -6.80
N PHE A 51 14.46 -18.13 -7.07
CA PHE A 51 13.64 -17.68 -8.20
C PHE A 51 14.23 -18.15 -9.53
N LYS A 52 15.55 -18.03 -9.70
CA LYS A 52 16.26 -18.47 -10.91
C LYS A 52 16.15 -19.99 -11.07
N GLN A 53 16.38 -20.75 -10.00
CA GLN A 53 16.32 -22.21 -10.04
C GLN A 53 14.89 -22.71 -10.28
N THR A 54 13.91 -22.15 -9.59
CA THR A 54 12.48 -22.46 -9.78
C THR A 54 12.04 -22.20 -11.22
N LYS A 55 12.51 -21.10 -11.83
CA LYS A 55 12.24 -20.79 -13.25
C LYS A 55 12.85 -21.82 -14.20
N ILE A 56 14.05 -22.32 -13.91
CA ILE A 56 14.71 -23.37 -14.71
C ILE A 56 13.94 -24.69 -14.58
N ASN A 57 13.60 -25.10 -13.36
CA ASN A 57 12.83 -26.31 -13.08
C ASN A 57 11.45 -26.26 -13.75
N TYR A 58 10.77 -25.11 -13.66
CA TYR A 58 9.51 -24.86 -14.35
C TYR A 58 9.62 -25.07 -15.86
N ASN A 59 10.63 -24.48 -16.51
CA ASN A 59 10.79 -24.64 -17.96
C ASN A 59 11.03 -26.09 -18.35
N LYS A 60 11.88 -26.83 -17.61
CA LYS A 60 12.13 -28.26 -17.83
C LYS A 60 10.85 -29.09 -17.68
N HIS A 61 10.07 -28.82 -16.63
CA HIS A 61 8.81 -29.51 -16.35
C HIS A 61 7.77 -29.27 -17.45
N ILE A 62 7.60 -28.01 -17.87
CA ILE A 62 6.67 -27.64 -18.94
C ILE A 62 7.11 -28.18 -20.29
N GLU A 63 8.40 -28.21 -20.59
CA GLU A 63 8.90 -28.82 -21.83
C GLU A 63 8.60 -30.33 -21.87
N ALA A 64 8.83 -31.03 -20.77
CA ALA A 64 8.49 -32.45 -20.65
C ALA A 64 6.97 -32.69 -20.79
N TYR A 65 6.14 -31.86 -20.15
CA TYR A 65 4.69 -31.93 -20.29
C TYR A 65 4.22 -31.64 -21.72
N ASN A 66 4.72 -30.57 -22.35
CA ASN A 66 4.35 -30.21 -23.71
C ASN A 66 4.77 -31.29 -24.71
N LYS A 67 5.92 -31.95 -24.52
CA LYS A 67 6.33 -33.12 -25.32
C LYS A 67 5.36 -34.29 -25.17
N LYS A 68 4.87 -34.59 -23.95
CA LYS A 68 3.85 -35.63 -23.73
C LYS A 68 2.54 -35.28 -24.45
N VAL A 69 2.07 -34.05 -24.31
CA VAL A 69 0.87 -33.54 -25.00
C VAL A 69 1.03 -33.60 -26.52
N ASP A 70 2.22 -33.33 -27.05
CA ASP A 70 2.51 -33.46 -28.48
C ASP A 70 2.39 -34.90 -28.97
N LEU A 71 2.92 -35.86 -28.22
CA LEU A 71 2.82 -37.28 -28.56
C LEU A 71 1.36 -37.77 -28.51
N GLU A 72 0.58 -37.33 -27.53
CA GLU A 72 -0.85 -37.64 -27.42
C GLU A 72 -1.64 -37.04 -28.58
N ASN A 73 -1.42 -35.75 -28.87
CA ASN A 73 -2.08 -35.06 -29.97
C ASN A 73 -1.67 -35.62 -31.33
N PHE A 74 -0.43 -36.07 -31.49
CA PHE A 74 0.03 -36.77 -32.69
C PHE A 74 -0.76 -38.07 -32.90
N LYS A 75 -0.97 -38.88 -31.85
CA LYS A 75 -1.80 -40.10 -31.92
C LYS A 75 -3.25 -39.79 -32.31
N ILE A 76 -3.84 -38.76 -31.69
CA ILE A 76 -5.22 -38.32 -31.99
C ILE A 76 -5.34 -37.82 -33.42
N ASN A 77 -4.39 -37.00 -33.88
CA ASN A 77 -4.39 -36.48 -35.24
C ASN A 77 -4.16 -37.60 -36.27
N GLY A 78 -3.26 -38.55 -36.01
CA GLY A 78 -3.09 -39.74 -36.85
C GLY A 78 -4.35 -40.60 -36.93
N TYR A 79 -5.12 -40.70 -35.86
CA TYR A 79 -6.45 -41.32 -35.88
C TYR A 79 -7.45 -40.52 -36.72
N ASN A 80 -7.55 -39.21 -36.49
CA ASN A 80 -8.47 -38.33 -37.19
C ASN A 80 -8.19 -38.25 -38.70
N THR A 81 -6.92 -38.28 -39.12
CA THR A 81 -6.54 -38.34 -40.53
C THR A 81 -7.05 -39.62 -41.19
N ARG A 82 -6.97 -40.77 -40.49
CA ARG A 82 -7.56 -42.04 -40.97
C ARG A 82 -9.07 -41.96 -41.09
N VAL A 83 -9.76 -41.38 -40.11
CA VAL A 83 -11.22 -41.14 -40.17
C VAL A 83 -11.59 -40.23 -41.34
N ILE A 84 -10.81 -39.18 -41.60
CA ILE A 84 -11.04 -38.26 -42.73
C ILE A 84 -10.86 -38.99 -44.07
N ALA A 85 -9.81 -39.79 -44.22
CA ALA A 85 -9.57 -40.58 -45.42
C ALA A 85 -10.71 -41.59 -45.68
N HIS A 86 -11.17 -42.27 -44.63
CA HIS A 86 -12.32 -43.17 -44.69
C HIS A 86 -13.61 -42.42 -45.10
N CYS A 87 -13.90 -41.28 -44.46
CA CYS A 87 -15.07 -40.46 -44.81
C CYS A 87 -15.00 -39.85 -46.22
N ARG A 88 -13.81 -39.69 -46.81
CA ARG A 88 -13.65 -39.20 -48.20
C ARG A 88 -13.89 -40.31 -49.23
N SER A 89 -13.49 -41.54 -48.92
CA SER A 89 -13.67 -42.69 -49.81
C SER A 89 -15.08 -43.29 -49.74
N PHE A 90 -15.74 -43.19 -48.59
CA PHE A 90 -17.07 -43.75 -48.36
C PHE A 90 -18.19 -42.70 -48.45
N LYS A 91 -19.20 -42.94 -49.29
CA LYS A 91 -20.37 -42.06 -49.41
C LYS A 91 -21.38 -42.34 -48.28
N LYS A 92 -21.48 -41.41 -47.33
CA LYS A 92 -22.38 -41.56 -46.16
C LYS A 92 -23.87 -41.59 -46.53
N THR A 93 -24.55 -42.67 -46.15
CA THR A 93 -26.02 -42.84 -46.20
C THR A 93 -26.76 -41.87 -45.26
N ARG A 94 -28.03 -41.56 -45.56
CA ARG A 94 -28.87 -40.63 -44.76
C ARG A 94 -28.97 -41.06 -43.29
N ASP A 95 -29.22 -42.33 -43.03
CA ASP A 95 -29.37 -42.87 -41.66
C ASP A 95 -28.08 -42.81 -40.84
N MET A 96 -26.92 -42.90 -41.49
CA MET A 96 -25.62 -42.75 -40.83
C MET A 96 -25.36 -41.30 -40.41
N ARG A 97 -25.80 -40.32 -41.21
CA ARG A 97 -25.70 -38.90 -40.84
C ARG A 97 -26.58 -38.54 -39.65
N ILE A 98 -27.78 -39.13 -39.58
CA ILE A 98 -28.70 -38.94 -38.45
C ILE A 98 -28.06 -39.52 -37.18
N ARG A 99 -27.51 -40.74 -37.23
CA ARG A 99 -26.79 -41.34 -36.09
C ARG A 99 -25.57 -40.53 -35.64
N GLU A 100 -24.78 -40.00 -36.57
CA GLU A 100 -23.67 -39.11 -36.23
C GLU A 100 -24.12 -37.81 -35.54
N MET A 101 -25.25 -37.23 -35.95
CA MET A 101 -25.80 -36.04 -35.30
C MET A 101 -26.28 -36.36 -33.89
N VAL A 102 -27.05 -37.44 -33.72
CA VAL A 102 -27.52 -37.91 -32.41
C VAL A 102 -26.33 -38.20 -31.47
N PHE A 103 -25.27 -38.83 -31.96
CA PHE A 103 -24.06 -39.07 -31.16
C PHE A 103 -23.41 -37.76 -30.68
N LYS A 104 -23.25 -36.79 -31.59
CA LYS A 104 -22.62 -35.50 -31.27
C LYS A 104 -23.43 -34.69 -30.26
N GLU A 105 -24.76 -34.72 -30.37
CA GLU A 105 -25.65 -34.06 -29.42
C GLU A 105 -25.64 -34.77 -28.06
N LYS A 106 -25.76 -36.10 -28.05
CA LYS A 106 -25.79 -36.90 -26.81
C LYS A 106 -24.50 -36.74 -25.98
N TYR A 107 -23.36 -36.58 -26.66
CA TYR A 107 -22.04 -36.54 -26.02
C TYR A 107 -21.35 -35.17 -26.15
N ALA A 108 -22.10 -34.09 -26.42
CA ALA A 108 -21.55 -32.74 -26.59
C ALA A 108 -20.80 -32.26 -25.34
N ASP A 109 -21.42 -32.45 -24.17
CA ASP A 109 -20.99 -31.91 -22.88
C ASP A 109 -19.94 -32.78 -22.15
N LEU A 110 -19.57 -33.93 -22.73
CA LEU A 110 -18.55 -34.80 -22.14
C LEU A 110 -17.15 -34.20 -22.30
N ASP A 111 -16.36 -34.39 -21.24
CA ASP A 111 -14.93 -34.08 -21.24
C ASP A 111 -14.21 -34.79 -22.40
N PRO A 112 -13.20 -34.16 -23.04
CA PRO A 112 -12.51 -34.75 -24.19
C PRO A 112 -11.93 -36.16 -23.96
N GLU A 113 -11.50 -36.52 -22.75
CA GLU A 113 -11.04 -37.88 -22.44
C GLU A 113 -12.19 -38.90 -22.59
N ASN A 114 -13.30 -38.64 -21.90
CA ASN A 114 -14.48 -39.52 -21.92
C ASN A 114 -15.16 -39.55 -23.29
N TYR A 115 -15.23 -38.39 -23.96
CA TYR A 115 -15.75 -38.30 -25.33
C TYR A 115 -14.95 -39.18 -26.29
N ASN A 116 -13.62 -39.18 -26.17
CA ASN A 116 -12.77 -39.97 -27.06
C ASN A 116 -12.93 -41.48 -26.85
N LEU A 117 -13.19 -41.94 -25.64
CA LEU A 117 -13.50 -43.34 -25.35
C LEU A 117 -14.81 -43.78 -26.01
N GLU A 118 -15.85 -42.95 -25.93
CA GLU A 118 -17.13 -43.23 -26.59
C GLU A 118 -17.02 -43.19 -28.13
N VAL A 119 -16.16 -42.31 -28.67
CA VAL A 119 -15.84 -42.30 -30.11
C VAL A 119 -15.14 -43.59 -30.54
N GLU A 120 -14.26 -44.15 -29.71
CA GLU A 120 -13.62 -45.44 -30.01
C GLU A 120 -14.64 -46.57 -30.07
N LYS A 121 -15.54 -46.67 -29.09
CA LYS A 121 -16.61 -47.67 -29.07
C LYS A 121 -17.52 -47.55 -30.30
N TYR A 122 -18.01 -46.34 -30.57
CA TYR A 122 -18.89 -46.09 -31.71
C TYR A 122 -18.22 -46.43 -33.05
N ASN A 123 -16.96 -46.03 -33.23
CA ASN A 123 -16.24 -46.30 -34.48
C ASN A 123 -15.81 -47.77 -34.63
N GLN A 124 -15.69 -48.52 -33.54
CA GLN A 124 -15.50 -49.98 -33.59
C GLN A 124 -16.78 -50.69 -34.08
N GLU A 125 -17.95 -50.26 -33.59
CA GLU A 125 -19.24 -50.88 -33.93
C GLU A 125 -19.76 -50.48 -35.32
N HIS A 126 -19.51 -49.25 -35.76
CA HIS A 126 -20.14 -48.68 -36.96
C HIS A 126 -19.15 -48.26 -38.05
N GLY A 127 -17.85 -48.41 -37.82
CA GLY A 127 -16.80 -47.96 -38.73
C GLY A 127 -16.30 -46.55 -38.44
N LEU A 128 -15.18 -46.17 -39.07
CA LEU A 128 -14.46 -44.90 -38.83
C LEU A 128 -15.23 -43.69 -39.35
N HIS A 129 -16.09 -43.11 -38.51
CA HIS A 129 -16.98 -42.01 -38.90
C HIS A 129 -16.79 -40.74 -38.07
N ILE A 130 -16.52 -40.88 -36.77
CA ILE A 130 -16.46 -39.77 -35.83
C ILE A 130 -15.00 -39.46 -35.46
N ARG A 131 -14.68 -38.18 -35.37
CA ARG A 131 -13.35 -37.70 -34.99
C ARG A 131 -13.24 -37.57 -33.48
N LYS A 132 -12.05 -37.85 -32.97
CA LYS A 132 -11.67 -37.58 -31.58
C LYS A 132 -11.41 -36.10 -31.35
N LYS A 133 -11.75 -35.60 -30.16
CA LYS A 133 -11.39 -34.26 -29.66
C LYS A 133 -9.95 -34.27 -29.16
N VAL A 134 -9.29 -33.10 -29.20
CA VAL A 134 -7.98 -32.91 -28.59
C VAL A 134 -8.14 -32.94 -27.08
N THR A 135 -7.41 -33.85 -26.42
CA THR A 135 -7.57 -34.10 -24.99
C THR A 135 -6.95 -33.01 -24.12
N ARG A 136 -5.69 -32.65 -24.40
CA ARG A 136 -4.95 -31.66 -23.61
C ARG A 136 -4.34 -30.63 -24.53
N GLN A 137 -4.30 -29.38 -24.06
CA GLN A 137 -3.60 -28.32 -24.78
C GLN A 137 -2.25 -28.04 -24.12
N LYS A 138 -1.32 -27.53 -24.92
CA LYS A 138 0.00 -27.14 -24.44
C LYS A 138 -0.09 -25.93 -23.52
N VAL A 139 0.84 -25.85 -22.58
CA VAL A 139 1.05 -24.65 -21.79
C VAL A 139 1.75 -23.60 -22.66
N LYS A 140 1.08 -22.46 -22.88
CA LYS A 140 1.63 -21.34 -23.66
C LYS A 140 2.76 -20.66 -22.91
N THR A 141 3.73 -20.11 -23.64
CA THR A 141 4.87 -19.35 -23.07
C THR A 141 4.42 -18.17 -22.20
N ALA A 142 3.32 -17.50 -22.57
CA ALA A 142 2.73 -16.41 -21.78
C ALA A 142 2.34 -16.85 -20.35
N THR A 143 1.96 -18.12 -20.15
CA THR A 143 1.61 -18.68 -18.83
C THR A 143 2.76 -18.56 -17.82
N ARG A 144 4.01 -18.48 -18.32
CA ARG A 144 5.19 -18.26 -17.49
C ARG A 144 5.12 -16.95 -16.70
N GLU A 145 4.56 -15.89 -17.28
CA GLU A 145 4.45 -14.59 -16.61
C GLU A 145 3.47 -14.66 -15.43
N PHE A 146 2.34 -15.35 -15.62
CA PHE A 146 1.37 -15.64 -14.56
C PHE A 146 1.98 -16.51 -13.46
N PHE A 147 2.75 -17.54 -13.82
CA PHE A 147 3.47 -18.37 -12.85
C PHE A 147 4.45 -17.53 -12.01
N MET A 148 5.24 -16.64 -12.64
CA MET A 148 6.13 -15.74 -11.91
C MET A 148 5.36 -14.80 -10.98
N ALA A 149 4.22 -14.25 -11.42
CA ALA A 149 3.37 -13.42 -10.57
C ALA A 149 2.84 -14.19 -9.35
N PHE A 150 2.43 -15.45 -9.52
CA PHE A 150 2.03 -16.33 -8.42
C PHE A 150 3.19 -16.59 -7.45
N LEU A 151 4.39 -16.80 -7.97
CA LEU A 151 5.60 -17.01 -7.17
C LEU A 151 5.99 -15.76 -6.36
N PHE A 152 5.87 -14.56 -6.95
CA PHE A 152 6.07 -13.30 -6.23
C PHE A 152 5.06 -13.09 -5.11
N GLN A 153 3.77 -13.36 -5.38
CA GLN A 153 2.74 -13.30 -4.34
C GLN A 153 3.01 -14.32 -3.23
N TYR A 154 3.45 -15.52 -3.59
CA TYR A 154 3.83 -16.54 -2.61
C TYR A 154 4.97 -16.08 -1.73
N ASN A 155 6.02 -15.49 -2.31
CA ASN A 155 7.14 -14.95 -1.54
C ASN A 155 6.68 -13.85 -0.57
N ALA A 156 5.81 -12.93 -1.02
CA ALA A 156 5.23 -11.90 -0.15
C ALA A 156 4.43 -12.52 1.02
N GLN A 157 3.69 -13.60 0.79
CA GLN A 157 3.00 -14.36 1.83
C GLN A 157 3.99 -14.96 2.84
N LEU A 158 5.09 -15.58 2.36
CA LEU A 158 6.15 -16.14 3.21
C LEU A 158 6.85 -15.07 4.05
N PHE A 159 7.18 -13.91 3.47
CA PHE A 159 7.77 -12.79 4.20
C PHE A 159 6.86 -12.26 5.30
N ASN A 160 5.57 -12.09 5.01
CA ASN A 160 4.58 -11.64 6.01
C ASN A 160 4.45 -12.67 7.14
N ARG A 161 4.46 -13.97 6.81
CA ARG A 161 4.44 -15.06 7.78
C ARG A 161 5.68 -15.05 8.67
N LYS A 162 6.87 -14.90 8.09
CA LYS A 162 8.14 -14.78 8.84
C LYS A 162 8.08 -13.59 9.78
N LYS A 163 7.69 -12.41 9.29
CA LYS A 163 7.57 -11.19 10.13
C LYS A 163 6.64 -11.40 11.32
N PHE A 164 5.53 -12.13 11.11
CA PHE A 164 4.58 -12.44 12.17
C PHE A 164 5.14 -13.44 13.19
N ARG A 165 5.71 -14.56 12.73
CA ARG A 165 6.26 -15.62 13.60
C ARG A 165 7.51 -15.21 14.35
N SER A 166 8.40 -14.46 13.70
CA SER A 166 9.63 -13.89 14.29
C SER A 166 9.36 -12.61 15.09
N SER A 167 8.10 -12.18 15.25
CA SER A 167 7.80 -11.03 16.10
C SER A 167 8.22 -11.35 17.55
N PRO A 168 8.79 -10.38 18.30
CA PRO A 168 9.26 -10.61 19.68
C PRO A 168 8.16 -11.11 20.63
N GLU A 169 6.90 -10.89 20.26
CA GLU A 169 5.72 -11.17 21.07
C GLU A 169 5.23 -12.62 20.93
N ILE A 170 5.57 -13.31 19.83
CA ILE A 170 5.15 -14.70 19.56
C ILE A 170 6.35 -15.66 19.62
N GLY A 171 7.46 -15.33 18.96
CA GLY A 171 8.70 -16.12 19.02
C GLY A 171 8.55 -17.61 18.67
N VAL A 172 7.66 -17.98 17.73
CA VAL A 172 7.40 -19.39 17.40
C VAL A 172 8.30 -19.85 16.25
N HIS A 173 9.17 -20.81 16.53
CA HIS A 173 10.14 -21.43 15.60
C HIS A 173 9.84 -22.92 15.34
N VAL A 174 8.56 -23.27 15.18
CA VAL A 174 8.16 -24.67 14.97
C VAL A 174 8.38 -25.06 13.49
N PRO A 175 9.14 -26.14 13.21
CA PRO A 175 9.30 -26.67 11.86
C PRO A 175 7.96 -27.22 11.36
N GLY A 176 7.60 -26.92 10.12
CA GLY A 176 6.35 -27.39 9.52
C GLY A 176 6.41 -27.48 8.01
N SER A 177 5.33 -27.96 7.41
CA SER A 177 5.18 -28.01 5.95
C SER A 177 5.05 -26.60 5.35
N LEU A 178 5.36 -26.48 4.06
CA LEU A 178 5.16 -25.24 3.33
C LEU A 178 3.68 -24.82 3.35
N PRO A 179 3.38 -23.54 3.62
CA PRO A 179 2.01 -23.05 3.54
C PRO A 179 1.54 -23.08 2.08
N LYS A 180 0.26 -23.37 1.86
CA LYS A 180 -0.37 -23.22 0.54
C LYS A 180 -0.38 -21.75 0.12
N LEU A 181 -0.20 -21.47 -1.17
CA LEU A 181 -0.38 -20.17 -1.78
C LEU A 181 -1.83 -19.73 -1.64
N GLU A 182 -2.04 -18.53 -1.12
CA GLU A 182 -3.34 -17.85 -1.10
C GLU A 182 -3.47 -16.94 -2.32
N LEU A 183 -4.13 -17.46 -3.36
CA LEU A 183 -4.32 -16.75 -4.61
C LEU A 183 -5.59 -15.88 -4.56
N TYR A 184 -5.39 -14.58 -4.81
CA TYR A 184 -6.46 -13.62 -5.03
C TYR A 184 -6.30 -13.10 -6.45
N PRO A 185 -7.14 -13.54 -7.41
CA PRO A 185 -7.02 -13.10 -8.80
C PRO A 185 -7.00 -11.57 -8.96
N ASN A 186 -7.83 -10.87 -8.17
CA ASN A 186 -7.88 -9.40 -8.20
C ASN A 186 -6.56 -8.77 -7.71
N LYS A 187 -5.92 -9.32 -6.67
CA LYS A 187 -4.65 -8.78 -6.15
C LYS A 187 -3.48 -9.05 -7.10
N VAL A 188 -3.54 -10.15 -7.86
CA VAL A 188 -2.55 -10.43 -8.91
C VAL A 188 -2.67 -9.40 -10.03
N LEU A 189 -3.90 -9.06 -10.41
CA LEU A 189 -4.18 -8.03 -11.42
C LEU A 189 -3.70 -6.63 -11.00
N ASP A 190 -3.93 -6.27 -9.73
CA ASP A 190 -3.52 -4.99 -9.15
C ASP A 190 -2.03 -4.94 -8.77
N SER A 191 -1.27 -6.02 -9.01
CA SER A 191 0.16 -6.04 -8.70
C SER A 191 0.93 -5.14 -9.68
N GLU A 192 1.71 -4.21 -9.13
CA GLU A 192 2.52 -3.27 -9.87
C GLU A 192 4.01 -3.53 -9.62
N TYR A 193 4.82 -3.35 -10.66
CA TYR A 193 6.27 -3.32 -10.61
C TYR A 193 6.74 -2.02 -11.25
N GLU A 194 7.56 -1.25 -10.52
CA GLU A 194 8.08 0.06 -10.97
C GLU A 194 7.00 1.06 -11.45
N GLY A 195 5.78 0.98 -10.89
CA GLY A 195 4.66 1.86 -11.22
C GLY A 195 3.87 1.45 -12.46
N ALA A 196 4.14 0.28 -13.04
CA ALA A 196 3.34 -0.32 -14.11
C ALA A 196 2.71 -1.64 -13.63
N LYS A 197 1.51 -1.96 -14.12
CA LYS A 197 0.85 -3.23 -13.80
C LYS A 197 1.62 -4.41 -14.40
N ASN A 198 1.88 -5.44 -13.60
CA ASN A 198 2.60 -6.65 -14.02
C ASN A 198 1.87 -7.40 -15.14
N LEU A 199 0.54 -7.38 -15.13
CA LEU A 199 -0.33 -8.07 -16.08
C LEU A 199 -1.36 -7.09 -16.66
N ALA A 200 -0.89 -6.09 -17.41
CA ALA A 200 -1.70 -4.97 -17.89
C ALA A 200 -2.91 -5.38 -18.77
N THR A 201 -2.80 -6.49 -19.50
CA THR A 201 -3.85 -6.98 -20.43
C THR A 201 -4.67 -8.15 -19.88
N ALA A 202 -4.37 -8.61 -18.66
CA ALA A 202 -5.05 -9.76 -18.09
C ALA A 202 -6.42 -9.37 -17.52
N THR A 203 -7.35 -10.32 -17.53
CA THR A 203 -8.58 -10.26 -16.73
C THR A 203 -8.55 -11.33 -15.64
N VAL A 204 -9.48 -11.26 -14.69
CA VAL A 204 -9.64 -12.27 -13.64
C VAL A 204 -9.85 -13.67 -14.23
N GLU A 205 -10.60 -13.77 -15.32
CA GLU A 205 -10.85 -15.02 -16.03
C GLU A 205 -9.58 -15.56 -16.70
N THR A 206 -8.79 -14.70 -17.32
CA THR A 206 -7.48 -15.09 -17.88
C THR A 206 -6.56 -15.69 -16.82
N ILE A 207 -6.53 -15.10 -15.60
CA ILE A 207 -5.76 -15.64 -14.48
C ILE A 207 -6.29 -17.02 -14.05
N ARG A 208 -7.61 -17.21 -14.02
CA ARG A 208 -8.23 -18.51 -13.69
C ARG A 208 -7.87 -19.58 -14.74
N ASN A 209 -7.94 -19.26 -16.02
CA ASN A 209 -7.62 -20.18 -17.11
C ASN A 209 -6.14 -20.59 -17.09
N HIS A 210 -5.23 -19.65 -16.82
CA HIS A 210 -3.80 -19.96 -16.67
C HIS A 210 -3.51 -20.80 -15.43
N ARG A 211 -4.23 -20.57 -14.32
CA ARG A 211 -4.16 -21.42 -13.12
C ARG A 211 -4.59 -22.85 -13.45
N GLU A 212 -5.75 -23.04 -14.07
CA GLU A 212 -6.27 -24.36 -14.46
C GLU A 212 -5.28 -25.09 -15.35
N ARG A 213 -4.70 -24.40 -16.33
CA ARG A 213 -3.68 -24.98 -17.20
C ARG A 213 -2.42 -25.41 -16.44
N LEU A 214 -2.01 -24.66 -15.42
CA LEU A 214 -0.85 -25.02 -14.58
C LEU A 214 -1.16 -26.17 -13.62
N GLU A 215 -2.42 -26.31 -13.22
CA GLU A 215 -2.92 -27.43 -12.43
C GLU A 215 -2.98 -28.73 -13.26
N GLU A 216 -3.55 -28.68 -14.47
CA GLU A 216 -3.51 -29.77 -15.45
C GLU A 216 -2.08 -30.22 -15.76
N ALA A 217 -1.15 -29.25 -15.87
CA ALA A 217 0.25 -29.52 -16.12
C ALA A 217 1.01 -30.07 -14.90
N GLY A 218 0.39 -30.18 -13.72
CA GLY A 218 1.01 -30.69 -12.49
C GLY A 218 2.02 -29.73 -11.84
N VAL A 219 2.02 -28.44 -12.21
CA VAL A 219 2.85 -27.41 -11.57
C VAL A 219 2.22 -26.93 -10.26
N LEU A 220 0.89 -26.83 -10.25
CA LEU A 220 0.08 -26.49 -9.10
C LEU A 220 -0.74 -27.71 -8.66
N THR A 221 -0.86 -27.94 -7.36
CA THR A 221 -1.59 -29.10 -6.81
C THR A 221 -2.42 -28.70 -5.59
N GLY A 222 -3.40 -29.54 -5.22
CA GLY A 222 -4.14 -29.40 -3.95
C GLY A 222 -5.06 -28.17 -3.87
N TYR A 223 -5.85 -27.95 -4.92
CA TYR A 223 -6.85 -26.88 -5.02
C TYR A 223 -7.90 -26.97 -3.90
N GLU A 224 -8.04 -25.89 -3.13
CA GLU A 224 -9.08 -25.72 -2.12
C GLU A 224 -9.84 -24.42 -2.33
N TYR A 225 -11.16 -24.54 -2.50
CA TYR A 225 -12.08 -23.43 -2.64
C TYR A 225 -12.83 -23.17 -1.33
N HIS A 226 -12.83 -21.91 -0.87
CA HIS A 226 -13.49 -21.49 0.36
C HIS A 226 -14.52 -20.36 0.14
N GLY A 227 -15.11 -20.29 -1.06
CA GLY A 227 -16.07 -19.24 -1.43
C GLY A 227 -15.43 -18.04 -2.12
N SER A 228 -16.27 -17.07 -2.51
CA SER A 228 -15.85 -15.92 -3.33
C SER A 228 -15.08 -14.84 -2.56
N SER A 229 -15.32 -14.71 -1.25
CA SER A 229 -14.67 -13.71 -0.39
C SER A 229 -13.31 -14.14 0.14
N ARG A 230 -12.98 -15.44 0.05
CA ARG A 230 -11.74 -16.04 0.55
C ARG A 230 -10.80 -16.37 -0.61
N PRO A 231 -9.47 -16.42 -0.37
CA PRO A 231 -8.54 -16.78 -1.41
C PRO A 231 -8.64 -18.26 -1.75
N LEU A 232 -8.25 -18.58 -2.98
CA LEU A 232 -8.00 -19.95 -3.41
C LEU A 232 -6.71 -20.43 -2.74
N LYS A 233 -6.72 -21.60 -2.10
CA LYS A 233 -5.51 -22.20 -1.53
C LYS A 233 -4.99 -23.27 -2.48
N ILE A 234 -3.72 -23.15 -2.88
CA ILE A 234 -3.08 -24.01 -3.88
C ILE A 234 -1.62 -24.27 -3.46
N ALA A 235 -1.11 -25.48 -3.63
CA ALA A 235 0.29 -25.81 -3.39
C ALA A 235 1.10 -25.79 -4.69
N PHE A 236 2.38 -25.46 -4.60
CA PHE A 236 3.32 -25.68 -5.70
C PHE A 236 3.85 -27.10 -5.66
N ASN A 237 4.11 -27.70 -6.82
CA ASN A 237 4.79 -28.98 -6.90
C ASN A 237 6.23 -28.85 -6.35
N VAL A 238 6.62 -29.81 -5.52
CA VAL A 238 7.94 -29.90 -4.87
C VAL A 238 9.07 -29.96 -5.91
N ASP A 239 8.85 -30.63 -7.04
CA ASP A 239 9.87 -30.76 -8.10
C ASP A 239 10.16 -29.43 -8.82
N VAL A 240 9.17 -28.53 -8.85
CA VAL A 240 9.28 -27.24 -9.54
C VAL A 240 9.87 -26.18 -8.61
N LEU A 241 9.52 -26.21 -7.34
CA LEU A 241 9.79 -25.16 -6.37
C LEU A 241 11.13 -25.34 -5.65
N SER A 242 12.05 -24.38 -5.78
CA SER A 242 13.25 -24.29 -4.95
C SER A 242 13.01 -23.29 -3.81
N ILE A 243 13.31 -23.65 -2.57
CA ILE A 243 13.15 -22.76 -1.40
C ILE A 243 14.35 -22.90 -0.47
N THR A 244 14.83 -21.75 0.02
CA THR A 244 15.81 -21.68 1.10
C THR A 244 15.12 -21.47 2.46
N ASP A 245 15.57 -22.17 3.50
CA ASP A 245 15.11 -21.95 4.88
C ASP A 245 16.09 -21.03 5.63
N ASN A 246 15.62 -19.87 6.06
CA ASN A 246 16.42 -18.93 6.85
C ASN A 246 16.50 -19.30 8.34
N GLY A 247 15.74 -20.31 8.79
CA GLY A 247 15.75 -20.77 10.18
C GLY A 247 16.78 -21.86 10.49
N LYS A 248 17.33 -22.53 9.48
CA LYS A 248 18.42 -23.50 9.66
C LYS A 248 19.74 -22.73 9.77
N PRO A 249 20.62 -23.02 10.75
CA PRO A 249 21.95 -22.42 10.77
C PRO A 249 22.62 -22.71 9.44
N LYS A 250 23.26 -21.70 8.84
CA LYS A 250 24.06 -21.91 7.62
C LYS A 250 25.02 -23.05 7.95
N SER A 251 24.88 -24.18 7.25
CA SER A 251 25.87 -25.24 7.31
C SER A 251 27.18 -24.59 6.88
N ALA A 252 28.06 -24.28 7.84
CA ALA A 252 29.41 -23.91 7.51
C ALA A 252 29.97 -25.13 6.78
N ALA A 253 30.28 -24.99 5.49
CA ALA A 253 31.10 -25.97 4.84
C ALA A 253 32.41 -26.01 5.63
N ASN A 254 32.64 -27.08 6.38
CA ASN A 254 33.93 -27.35 7.04
C ASN A 254 35.00 -27.72 6.00
N GLU A 255 34.96 -27.11 4.82
CA GLU A 255 36.11 -27.09 3.94
C GLU A 255 37.05 -26.06 4.56
N ASN A 256 38.14 -26.57 5.12
CA ASN A 256 39.26 -25.79 5.63
C ASN A 256 39.63 -24.70 4.61
N GLN A 257 39.12 -23.49 4.80
CA GLN A 257 39.54 -22.35 4.01
C GLN A 257 40.98 -22.07 4.42
N SER A 258 41.93 -22.39 3.54
CA SER A 258 43.33 -22.05 3.74
C SER A 258 43.44 -20.53 3.86
N LEU A 259 43.65 -20.04 5.07
CA LEU A 259 43.91 -18.64 5.35
C LEU A 259 45.26 -18.28 4.74
N MET A 260 45.26 -17.75 3.52
CA MET A 260 46.50 -17.21 2.91
C MET A 260 46.80 -15.88 3.60
N GLU A 261 47.71 -15.87 4.57
CA GLU A 261 48.19 -14.67 5.31
C GLU A 261 48.92 -13.61 4.45
N GLY A 262 48.88 -13.71 3.12
CA GLY A 262 49.83 -13.01 2.25
C GLY A 262 49.37 -11.70 1.61
N GLN A 263 48.16 -11.19 1.83
CA GLN A 263 47.71 -9.94 1.16
C GLN A 263 46.96 -8.98 2.08
N THR A 264 47.68 -8.38 3.04
CA THR A 264 47.28 -7.08 3.57
C THR A 264 47.47 -6.04 2.47
N LYS A 265 46.38 -5.54 1.87
CA LYS A 265 46.43 -4.30 1.10
C LYS A 265 46.94 -3.20 2.04
N LYS A 266 48.14 -2.69 1.80
CA LYS A 266 48.63 -1.46 2.43
C LYS A 266 47.68 -0.33 2.05
N VAL A 267 46.76 0.01 2.95
CA VAL A 267 45.94 1.20 2.84
C VAL A 267 46.89 2.38 3.10
N ARG A 268 47.04 3.29 2.14
CA ARG A 268 47.79 4.52 2.38
C ARG A 268 47.04 5.31 3.45
N HIS A 269 47.68 5.53 4.60
CA HIS A 269 47.16 6.43 5.63
C HIS A 269 46.99 7.82 5.01
N ASN A 270 45.77 8.18 4.66
CA ASN A 270 45.41 9.55 4.40
C ASN A 270 44.80 10.08 5.68
N ASN A 271 45.41 11.12 6.26
CA ASN A 271 44.99 11.73 7.53
C ASN A 271 43.75 12.62 7.31
N VAL A 272 42.73 12.06 6.66
CA VAL A 272 41.43 12.68 6.44
C VAL A 272 40.43 11.80 7.16
N SER A 273 39.80 12.35 8.20
CA SER A 273 38.70 11.70 8.89
C SER A 273 37.62 11.31 7.88
N SER A 274 37.34 10.01 7.76
CA SER A 274 36.22 9.47 7.01
C SER A 274 34.98 9.29 7.89
N SER A 275 34.81 10.13 8.92
CA SER A 275 33.49 10.31 9.53
C SER A 275 32.68 11.28 8.66
N ASP A 276 32.02 10.75 7.63
CA ASP A 276 30.87 11.44 7.08
C ASP A 276 29.83 11.54 8.21
N HIS A 277 29.69 12.71 8.82
CA HIS A 277 28.48 13.05 9.54
C HIS A 277 27.33 13.00 8.53
N THR A 278 26.59 11.90 8.51
CA THR A 278 25.32 11.80 7.80
C THR A 278 24.30 12.73 8.47
N LEU A 279 24.34 14.01 8.12
CA LEU A 279 23.16 14.84 8.12
C LEU A 279 22.32 14.38 6.92
N GLU A 280 21.24 13.63 7.19
CA GLU A 280 20.19 13.33 6.22
C GLU A 280 19.49 14.64 5.78
N TYR A 281 20.17 15.39 4.94
CA TYR A 281 19.56 16.35 4.05
C TYR A 281 20.08 16.02 2.67
N THR A 282 19.24 15.39 1.86
CA THR A 282 18.95 15.91 0.53
C THR A 282 17.90 15.11 -0.24
N LYS A 283 17.04 15.87 -0.93
CA LYS A 283 16.54 15.60 -2.29
C LYS A 283 15.53 14.45 -2.44
N LYS A 284 14.27 14.73 -2.10
CA LYS A 284 13.19 14.36 -3.02
C LYS A 284 13.15 15.42 -4.13
N ARG A 285 13.72 15.05 -5.28
CA ARG A 285 13.66 15.82 -6.53
C ARG A 285 12.26 15.66 -7.14
N ASP A 286 11.79 16.74 -7.71
CA ASP A 286 10.57 16.86 -8.49
C ASP A 286 10.38 15.70 -9.49
N LYS A 287 9.21 15.08 -9.43
CA LYS A 287 8.54 14.53 -10.61
C LYS A 287 7.32 15.41 -10.86
N GLY A 288 7.43 16.32 -11.82
CA GLY A 288 6.25 16.90 -12.43
C GLY A 288 5.51 15.81 -13.20
N VAL A 289 4.26 15.54 -12.80
CA VAL A 289 3.23 14.96 -13.67
C VAL A 289 1.88 15.52 -13.23
N ALA A 290 1.28 16.29 -14.14
CA ALA A 290 -0.15 16.50 -14.37
C ALA A 290 -1.10 16.42 -13.17
N ALA A 291 -1.43 17.58 -12.61
CA ALA A 291 -2.75 17.76 -12.03
C ALA A 291 -3.78 17.80 -13.17
N ASN A 292 -4.26 16.64 -13.60
CA ASN A 292 -5.57 16.54 -14.24
C ASN A 292 -6.63 16.81 -13.16
N ALA A 293 -6.77 18.09 -12.78
CA ALA A 293 -8.00 18.56 -12.21
C ALA A 293 -9.02 18.55 -13.36
N SER A 294 -10.07 17.74 -13.21
CA SER A 294 -11.23 17.75 -14.09
C SER A 294 -11.76 19.18 -14.23
N THR A 295 -11.48 19.81 -15.36
CA THR A 295 -12.21 20.96 -15.87
C THR A 295 -13.54 20.46 -16.42
N HIS A 296 -14.51 20.24 -15.54
CA HIS A 296 -15.93 20.33 -15.87
C HIS A 296 -16.70 20.69 -14.61
N LYS A 297 -16.92 21.99 -14.42
CA LYS A 297 -18.15 22.47 -13.80
C LYS A 297 -18.68 23.53 -14.74
N ASP A 298 -19.58 23.07 -15.60
CA ASP A 298 -20.49 23.92 -16.34
C ASP A 298 -21.21 24.83 -15.33
N CYS A 299 -20.85 26.11 -15.41
CA CYS A 299 -21.49 27.20 -14.71
C CYS A 299 -22.79 27.54 -15.44
N THR A 300 -23.87 26.80 -15.22
CA THR A 300 -25.23 27.26 -15.55
C THR A 300 -26.24 26.59 -14.63
N GLY A 301 -26.71 27.34 -13.65
CA GLY A 301 -27.71 26.91 -12.70
C GLY A 301 -28.26 28.11 -11.95
N THR A 302 -29.02 28.94 -12.65
CA THR A 302 -29.94 29.92 -12.07
C THR A 302 -30.82 29.24 -11.03
N SER A 303 -30.64 29.60 -9.76
CA SER A 303 -31.67 29.39 -8.74
C SER A 303 -31.59 30.49 -7.71
N THR A 304 -32.28 31.59 -8.01
CA THR A 304 -32.70 32.58 -7.03
C THR A 304 -33.72 31.93 -6.10
N ARG A 305 -33.33 31.67 -4.85
CA ARG A 305 -34.28 31.44 -3.76
C ARG A 305 -34.26 32.65 -2.82
N PRO A 306 -35.43 33.22 -2.47
CA PRO A 306 -35.50 34.36 -1.57
C PRO A 306 -35.17 33.92 -0.12
N PRO A 307 -34.67 34.85 0.72
CA PRO A 307 -34.33 34.55 2.10
C PRO A 307 -35.59 34.18 2.91
N ARG A 308 -35.49 33.06 3.64
CA ARG A 308 -36.52 32.59 4.56
C ARG A 308 -36.50 33.46 5.82
N LYS A 309 -37.64 34.07 6.16
CA LYS A 309 -37.83 34.87 7.38
C LYS A 309 -37.42 34.06 8.61
N GLN A 310 -36.53 34.62 9.43
CA GLN A 310 -36.17 34.09 10.74
C GLN A 310 -37.38 34.19 11.67
N GLY A 311 -37.74 33.07 12.28
CA GLY A 311 -38.75 32.95 13.33
C GLY A 311 -38.27 33.54 14.65
N GLU A 312 -39.25 33.72 15.52
CA GLU A 312 -39.25 34.46 16.77
C GLU A 312 -38.20 34.04 17.81
N LYS A 313 -37.81 35.04 18.61
CA LYS A 313 -36.96 34.92 19.79
C LYS A 313 -37.59 34.00 20.83
N ILE A 314 -36.83 33.02 21.29
CA ILE A 314 -37.02 32.42 22.61
C ILE A 314 -35.85 32.94 23.46
N ASN A 315 -36.18 33.83 24.39
CA ASN A 315 -35.31 34.18 25.50
C ASN A 315 -35.35 33.04 26.50
N ASP A 316 -34.20 32.59 27.01
CA ASP A 316 -34.06 32.26 28.43
C ASP A 316 -32.59 32.05 28.87
N ALA A 317 -32.29 32.69 30.00
CA ALA A 317 -31.24 32.45 31.00
C ALA A 317 -29.79 32.97 30.78
N PRO A 318 -29.12 33.40 31.87
CA PRO A 318 -28.32 34.62 31.88
C PRO A 318 -26.81 34.39 31.98
N ALA A 319 -26.04 35.07 31.14
CA ALA A 319 -24.60 35.22 31.31
C ALA A 319 -24.22 36.70 31.35
N LYS A 320 -23.74 37.10 32.52
CA LYS A 320 -23.10 38.35 32.94
C LYS A 320 -22.69 39.33 31.81
N ASN A 321 -23.44 40.43 31.76
CA ASN A 321 -23.01 41.81 31.50
C ASN A 321 -21.85 42.03 30.51
N PHE A 322 -22.18 42.06 29.22
CA PHE A 322 -21.71 43.08 28.28
C PHE A 322 -22.86 43.43 27.33
N ALA A 323 -23.94 43.97 27.89
CA ALA A 323 -25.08 44.47 27.13
C ALA A 323 -25.19 45.96 27.37
N GLY A 324 -24.69 46.77 26.44
CA GLY A 324 -24.96 48.20 26.42
C GLY A 324 -23.86 49.07 25.83
N ALA A 325 -23.50 48.89 24.57
CA ALA A 325 -23.07 50.02 23.74
C ALA A 325 -24.26 50.34 22.83
N LYS A 326 -25.16 51.21 23.30
CA LYS A 326 -26.35 51.61 22.52
C LYS A 326 -26.03 52.69 21.49
N ASN A 327 -24.79 53.18 21.47
CA ASN A 327 -24.31 54.12 20.47
C ASN A 327 -23.09 53.51 19.76
N GLN A 328 -23.12 53.41 18.43
CA GLN A 328 -21.97 52.97 17.60
C GLN A 328 -20.70 53.80 17.90
N ASN A 329 -20.88 55.03 18.39
CA ASN A 329 -19.80 55.91 18.80
C ASN A 329 -19.11 55.47 20.10
N GLU A 330 -19.81 54.79 21.02
CA GLU A 330 -19.22 54.36 22.30
C GLU A 330 -18.20 53.24 22.10
N LEU A 331 -18.48 52.26 21.24
CA LEU A 331 -17.53 51.17 20.96
C LEU A 331 -16.25 51.67 20.30
N SER A 332 -16.38 52.52 19.28
CA SER A 332 -15.24 53.16 18.62
C SER A 332 -14.40 53.96 19.61
N GLN A 333 -15.05 54.76 20.47
CA GLN A 333 -14.36 55.57 21.48
C GLN A 333 -13.60 54.71 22.49
N VAL A 334 -14.22 53.66 23.02
CA VAL A 334 -13.55 52.71 23.93
C VAL A 334 -12.35 52.04 23.25
N LEU A 335 -12.45 51.67 21.97
CA LEU A 335 -11.33 51.07 21.25
C LEU A 335 -10.19 52.06 21.00
N ILE A 336 -10.51 53.32 20.73
CA ILE A 336 -9.51 54.40 20.56
C ILE A 336 -8.82 54.71 21.90
N GLU A 337 -9.57 54.79 23.00
CA GLU A 337 -9.02 55.03 24.35
C GLU A 337 -8.09 53.89 24.81
N ASN A 338 -8.29 52.68 24.30
CA ASN A 338 -7.44 51.52 24.60
C ASN A 338 -6.19 51.40 23.68
N LEU A 339 -5.99 52.35 22.76
CA LEU A 339 -4.74 52.41 21.98
C LEU A 339 -3.62 52.91 22.88
N GLU A 340 -2.61 52.06 23.08
CA GLU A 340 -1.42 52.42 23.85
C GLU A 340 -0.43 53.21 22.98
N ASP A 341 0.33 54.13 23.58
CA ASP A 341 1.41 54.78 22.86
C ASP A 341 2.50 53.75 22.49
N ARG A 342 3.15 53.96 21.34
CA ARG A 342 4.18 53.07 20.82
C ARG A 342 5.30 52.80 21.81
N THR A 343 5.73 53.82 22.56
CA THR A 343 6.86 53.67 23.47
C THR A 343 6.49 52.84 24.70
N GLU A 344 5.30 53.09 25.25
CA GLU A 344 4.72 52.35 26.38
C GLU A 344 4.45 50.89 26.00
N LEU A 345 3.80 50.64 24.86
CA LEU A 345 3.55 49.30 24.35
C LEU A 345 4.85 48.50 24.20
N SER A 346 5.92 49.13 23.71
CA SER A 346 7.21 48.44 23.51
C SER A 346 7.88 48.06 24.84
N GLN A 347 7.72 48.89 25.87
CA GLN A 347 8.18 48.59 27.23
C GLN A 347 7.34 47.47 27.86
N ASP A 348 6.02 47.48 27.62
CA ASP A 348 5.09 46.48 28.13
C ASP A 348 5.27 45.11 27.47
N LEU A 349 5.59 45.08 26.18
CA LEU A 349 5.97 43.87 25.45
C LEU A 349 7.32 43.30 25.93
N SER A 350 8.30 44.16 26.19
CA SER A 350 9.63 43.76 26.68
C SER A 350 9.60 43.25 28.12
N SER A 351 8.76 43.84 28.97
CA SER A 351 8.56 43.40 30.37
C SER A 351 7.70 42.14 30.51
N GLY A 352 7.19 41.58 29.40
CA GLY A 352 6.43 40.32 29.40
C GLY A 352 4.99 40.44 29.92
N LYS A 353 4.45 41.66 30.08
CA LYS A 353 3.06 41.86 30.56
C LYS A 353 2.02 41.17 29.68
N HIS A 354 2.31 40.99 28.40
CA HIS A 354 1.39 40.40 27.41
C HIS A 354 1.62 38.91 27.10
N ASP A 355 2.48 38.19 27.83
CA ASP A 355 2.80 36.78 27.56
C ASP A 355 1.57 35.85 27.50
N ASN A 356 0.53 36.17 28.26
CA ASN A 356 -0.72 35.42 28.34
C ASN A 356 -1.90 36.14 27.66
N TYR A 357 -1.60 37.12 26.81
CA TYR A 357 -2.61 37.92 26.13
C TYR A 357 -3.52 37.06 25.24
N LYS A 358 -4.82 37.36 25.29
CA LYS A 358 -5.82 36.80 24.39
C LYS A 358 -6.17 37.85 23.35
N PRO A 359 -6.16 37.52 22.04
CA PRO A 359 -6.54 38.47 21.00
C PRO A 359 -7.95 39.01 21.21
N LEU A 360 -8.21 40.20 20.68
CA LEU A 360 -9.54 40.80 20.64
C LEU A 360 -10.56 39.82 20.03
N ASP A 361 -11.78 39.79 20.58
CA ASP A 361 -12.84 38.94 20.06
C ASP A 361 -13.21 39.34 18.62
N LEU A 362 -13.28 38.34 17.73
CA LEU A 362 -13.58 38.53 16.33
C LEU A 362 -14.96 39.16 16.13
N ALA A 363 -15.92 38.92 17.03
CA ALA A 363 -17.23 39.56 16.98
C ALA A 363 -17.14 41.08 17.13
N ILE A 364 -16.33 41.56 18.08
CA ILE A 364 -16.09 42.99 18.34
C ILE A 364 -15.37 43.62 17.15
N ALA A 365 -14.31 42.97 16.65
CA ALA A 365 -13.55 43.45 15.50
C ALA A 365 -14.41 43.51 14.21
N LYS A 366 -15.33 42.54 14.01
CA LYS A 366 -16.32 42.56 12.91
C LYS A 366 -17.31 43.71 13.06
N GLN A 367 -17.83 43.93 14.27
CA GLN A 367 -18.78 45.02 14.53
C GLN A 367 -18.14 46.37 14.19
N GLU A 368 -16.89 46.59 14.60
CA GLU A 368 -16.16 47.82 14.29
C GLU A 368 -15.81 47.94 12.80
N ALA A 369 -15.42 46.85 12.15
CA ALA A 369 -15.05 46.87 10.73
C ALA A 369 -16.21 47.28 9.82
N TYR A 370 -17.41 46.71 10.04
CA TYR A 370 -18.58 46.90 9.19
C TYR A 370 -19.47 48.07 9.61
N TYR A 371 -19.58 48.34 10.91
CA TYR A 371 -20.57 49.27 11.47
C TYR A 371 -19.94 50.37 12.34
N GLY A 372 -18.63 50.33 12.57
CA GLY A 372 -17.93 51.24 13.47
C GLY A 372 -17.47 52.53 12.83
N THR A 373 -17.36 53.56 13.66
CA THR A 373 -17.02 54.94 13.27
C THR A 373 -15.54 55.28 13.42
N MET A 374 -14.69 54.35 13.90
CA MET A 374 -13.26 54.60 14.07
C MET A 374 -12.58 54.92 12.74
N HIS A 375 -11.59 55.81 12.75
CA HIS A 375 -10.85 56.14 11.54
C HIS A 375 -10.05 54.90 11.05
N PRO A 376 -9.92 54.66 9.73
CA PRO A 376 -9.19 53.50 9.21
C PRO A 376 -7.74 53.40 9.68
N ALA A 377 -7.06 54.53 9.94
CA ALA A 377 -5.70 54.55 10.47
C ALA A 377 -5.62 54.00 11.90
N ASP A 378 -6.57 54.38 12.76
CA ASP A 378 -6.65 53.93 14.14
C ASP A 378 -7.05 52.45 14.19
N PHE A 379 -7.94 52.00 13.29
CA PHE A 379 -8.28 50.58 13.14
C PHE A 379 -7.06 49.74 12.71
N LYS A 380 -6.19 50.29 11.86
CA LYS A 380 -4.92 49.65 11.50
C LYS A 380 -4.00 49.54 12.71
N GLU A 381 -3.88 50.61 13.47
CA GLU A 381 -3.05 50.63 14.66
C GLU A 381 -3.53 49.61 15.70
N LEU A 382 -4.84 49.56 15.97
CA LEU A 382 -5.47 48.57 16.83
C LEU A 382 -5.12 47.14 16.40
N ALA A 383 -5.27 46.82 15.11
CA ALA A 383 -4.95 45.49 14.59
C ALA A 383 -3.47 45.13 14.74
N ILE A 384 -2.55 46.09 14.53
CA ILE A 384 -1.12 45.86 14.71
C ILE A 384 -0.78 45.66 16.19
N GLN A 385 -1.33 46.49 17.09
CA GLN A 385 -1.12 46.34 18.53
C GLN A 385 -1.61 44.98 19.03
N ASP A 386 -2.80 44.54 18.64
CA ASP A 386 -3.36 43.23 19.03
C ASP A 386 -2.49 42.05 18.54
N ILE A 387 -1.99 42.12 17.29
CA ILE A 387 -1.07 41.11 16.75
C ILE A 387 0.24 41.06 17.55
N PHE A 388 0.80 42.23 17.90
CA PHE A 388 2.05 42.33 18.65
C PHE A 388 1.88 41.81 20.08
N LYS A 389 0.81 42.23 20.78
CA LYS A 389 0.44 41.75 22.12
C LYS A 389 0.30 40.22 22.12
N PHE A 390 -0.38 39.63 21.15
CA PHE A 390 -0.48 38.16 21.04
C PHE A 390 0.87 37.48 20.76
N SER A 391 1.70 38.12 19.93
CA SER A 391 2.98 37.56 19.53
C SER A 391 4.03 37.51 20.65
N SER A 392 3.93 38.38 21.66
CA SER A 392 4.83 38.38 22.84
C SER A 392 5.01 36.97 23.43
N SER A 393 3.94 36.20 23.49
CA SER A 393 3.92 34.82 24.00
C SER A 393 4.80 33.81 23.24
N ILE A 394 5.23 34.14 22.02
CA ILE A 394 6.17 33.34 21.20
C ILE A 394 7.62 33.66 21.58
N PHE A 395 7.89 34.89 22.03
CA PHE A 395 9.23 35.39 22.37
C PHE A 395 9.55 35.32 23.86
N LYS A 396 8.68 34.70 24.68
CA LYS A 396 8.84 34.58 26.15
C LYS A 396 10.20 34.06 26.62
N GLU A 397 10.83 33.20 25.82
CA GLU A 397 12.13 32.59 26.14
C GLU A 397 13.33 33.47 25.73
N LEU A 398 13.09 34.59 25.05
CA LEU A 398 14.12 35.52 24.55
C LEU A 398 14.13 36.79 25.39
N ASP A 399 15.32 37.27 25.72
CA ASP A 399 15.51 38.60 26.31
C ASP A 399 15.44 39.65 25.19
N VAL A 400 14.30 40.35 25.09
CA VAL A 400 14.03 41.30 24.02
C VAL A 400 13.98 42.73 24.55
N HIS A 401 14.88 43.59 24.07
CA HIS A 401 14.93 45.00 24.42
C HIS A 401 13.75 45.80 23.79
N PRO A 402 13.20 46.83 24.47
CA PRO A 402 12.06 47.63 23.97
C PRO A 402 12.28 48.24 22.57
N GLY A 403 13.50 48.70 22.28
CA GLY A 403 13.83 49.28 20.97
C GLY A 403 13.66 48.31 19.79
N VAL A 404 13.76 47.00 20.03
CA VAL A 404 13.55 45.97 18.99
C VAL A 404 12.07 45.87 18.63
N TRP A 405 11.18 45.93 19.62
CA TRP A 405 9.73 45.98 19.42
C TRP A 405 9.29 47.27 18.74
N GLN A 406 9.85 48.41 19.16
CA GLN A 406 9.55 49.70 18.57
C GLN A 406 9.91 49.77 17.08
N ASN A 407 11.07 49.19 16.70
CA ASN A 407 11.48 49.08 15.30
C ASN A 407 10.52 48.20 14.49
N ALA A 408 10.17 47.03 15.01
CA ALA A 408 9.19 46.13 14.37
C ALA A 408 7.83 46.83 14.16
N PHE A 409 7.34 47.54 15.18
CA PHE A 409 6.09 48.28 15.13
C PHE A 409 6.13 49.39 14.07
N LYS A 410 7.21 50.18 14.03
CA LYS A 410 7.41 51.22 13.02
C LYS A 410 7.40 50.65 11.60
N MET A 411 8.07 49.51 11.37
CA MET A 411 8.08 48.83 10.08
C MET A 411 6.67 48.38 9.67
N TRP A 412 5.90 47.80 10.60
CA TRP A 412 4.53 47.35 10.31
C TRP A 412 3.57 48.51 10.06
N MET A 413 3.65 49.58 10.83
CA MET A 413 2.87 50.79 10.57
C MET A 413 3.21 51.40 9.20
N ALA A 414 4.45 51.31 8.75
CA ALA A 414 4.86 51.81 7.43
C ALA A 414 4.42 50.89 6.27
N GLU A 415 4.55 49.57 6.38
CA GLU A 415 4.42 48.67 5.22
C GLU A 415 3.21 47.74 5.26
N LYS A 416 2.74 47.34 6.44
CA LYS A 416 1.62 46.40 6.57
C LYS A 416 0.27 47.06 6.32
N PHE A 417 -0.68 46.24 5.91
CA PHE A 417 -2.06 46.61 5.59
C PHE A 417 -2.23 47.70 4.52
N LYS A 418 -1.26 47.79 3.59
CA LYS A 418 -1.34 48.64 2.40
C LYS A 418 -1.64 47.81 1.14
N ASN A 419 -2.29 48.43 0.18
CA ASN A 419 -2.47 47.91 -1.18
C ASN A 419 -1.20 48.08 -2.01
N PHE A 420 -1.16 47.48 -3.20
CA PHE A 420 -0.06 47.64 -4.16
C PHE A 420 0.24 49.13 -4.46
N ASN A 421 -0.80 49.97 -4.45
CA ASN A 421 -0.69 51.41 -4.69
C ASN A 421 -0.26 52.22 -3.44
N GLY A 422 0.12 51.56 -2.34
CA GLY A 422 0.53 52.22 -1.08
C GLY A 422 -0.61 52.78 -0.22
N GLN A 423 -1.85 52.77 -0.73
CA GLN A 423 -3.05 53.18 0.01
C GLN A 423 -3.44 52.17 1.09
N LEU A 424 -4.11 52.64 2.13
CA LEU A 424 -4.61 51.80 3.23
C LEU A 424 -5.71 50.83 2.75
N LEU A 425 -5.70 49.60 3.29
CA LEU A 425 -6.78 48.64 3.05
C LEU A 425 -8.11 49.14 3.64
N LYS A 426 -9.23 48.78 2.99
CA LYS A 426 -10.56 48.93 3.60
C LYS A 426 -10.65 48.08 4.88
N LYS A 427 -11.44 48.51 5.86
CA LYS A 427 -11.58 47.84 7.17
C LYS A 427 -11.90 46.34 7.02
N ASP A 428 -12.79 45.96 6.11
CA ASP A 428 -13.17 44.56 5.87
C ASP A 428 -11.98 43.68 5.46
N HIS A 429 -11.18 44.14 4.49
CA HIS A 429 -9.99 43.41 4.04
C HIS A 429 -8.85 43.45 5.06
N LEU A 430 -8.78 44.51 5.87
CA LEU A 430 -7.85 44.61 6.98
C LEU A 430 -8.17 43.55 8.04
N LEU A 431 -9.44 43.41 8.40
CA LEU A 431 -9.94 42.42 9.35
C LEU A 431 -9.61 40.98 8.92
N GLU A 432 -9.82 40.65 7.63
CA GLU A 432 -9.47 39.33 7.10
C GLU A 432 -7.96 39.04 7.24
N LYS A 433 -7.10 40.01 6.90
CA LYS A 433 -5.65 39.86 7.04
C LYS A 433 -5.20 39.84 8.51
N TRP A 434 -5.87 40.58 9.38
CA TRP A 434 -5.62 40.56 10.82
C TRP A 434 -5.93 39.18 11.40
N GLN A 435 -7.13 38.64 11.13
CA GLN A 435 -7.53 37.30 11.56
C GLN A 435 -6.53 36.24 11.09
N ARG A 436 -6.17 36.27 9.81
CA ARG A 436 -5.17 35.36 9.25
C ARG A 436 -3.82 35.49 9.95
N SER A 437 -3.40 36.70 10.30
CA SER A 437 -2.13 36.94 11.00
C SER A 437 -2.11 36.29 12.39
N ILE A 438 -3.20 36.40 13.16
CA ILE A 438 -3.36 35.71 14.44
C ILE A 438 -3.31 34.19 14.25
N ASP A 439 -3.99 33.65 13.23
CA ASP A 439 -4.00 32.22 12.97
C ASP A 439 -2.61 31.68 12.59
N VAL A 440 -1.81 32.45 11.85
CA VAL A 440 -0.40 32.12 11.55
C VAL A 440 0.42 32.08 12.85
N LEU A 441 0.27 33.09 13.72
CA LEU A 441 0.98 33.12 15.01
C LEU A 441 0.57 31.96 15.91
N ARG A 442 -0.71 31.57 15.91
CA ARG A 442 -1.22 30.42 16.65
C ARG A 442 -0.61 29.12 16.16
N ALA A 443 -0.47 28.96 14.84
CA ALA A 443 0.21 27.83 14.23
C ALA A 443 1.72 27.83 14.54
N ALA A 444 2.38 28.99 14.51
CA ALA A 444 3.78 29.14 14.88
C ALA A 444 4.04 28.73 16.34
N LYS A 445 3.18 29.15 17.28
CA LYS A 445 3.24 28.73 18.69
C LYS A 445 3.05 27.22 18.88
N ARG A 446 2.15 26.59 18.11
CA ARG A 446 1.99 25.12 18.10
C ARG A 446 3.24 24.43 17.54
N PHE A 447 3.90 25.04 16.56
CA PHE A 447 5.11 24.53 15.95
C PHE A 447 6.32 24.60 16.89
N GLN A 448 6.48 25.72 17.62
CA GLN A 448 7.46 25.88 18.70
C GLN A 448 7.35 24.74 19.72
N LYS A 449 6.14 24.48 20.25
CA LYS A 449 5.90 23.39 21.22
C LYS A 449 6.22 21.98 20.71
N LYS A 450 5.98 21.70 19.42
CA LYS A 450 6.16 20.36 18.85
C LYS A 450 7.59 20.08 18.39
N LYS A 451 8.31 21.09 17.90
CA LYS A 451 9.61 20.91 17.23
C LYS A 451 10.78 21.66 17.87
N GLY A 452 10.55 22.39 18.97
CA GLY A 452 11.60 23.19 19.61
C GLY A 452 12.12 24.33 18.71
N TRP A 453 11.26 24.86 17.83
CA TRP A 453 11.62 25.97 16.96
C TRP A 453 11.72 27.27 17.76
N VAL A 454 12.82 28.01 17.59
CA VAL A 454 13.04 29.30 18.27
C VAL A 454 12.87 30.44 17.26
N PRO A 455 12.04 31.46 17.55
CA PRO A 455 11.90 32.63 16.68
C PRO A 455 13.18 33.49 16.69
N THR A 456 13.38 34.28 15.63
CA THR A 456 14.39 35.36 15.63
C THR A 456 13.87 36.57 16.43
N TYR A 457 14.73 37.56 16.73
CA TYR A 457 14.28 38.79 17.42
C TYR A 457 13.11 39.48 16.68
N PRO A 458 12.15 40.11 17.39
CA PRO A 458 10.95 40.66 16.77
C PRO A 458 11.16 41.58 15.58
N SER A 459 12.18 42.45 15.59
CA SER A 459 12.51 43.32 14.44
C SER A 459 12.84 42.54 13.17
N LEU A 460 13.52 41.40 13.30
CA LEU A 460 13.88 40.53 12.18
C LEU A 460 12.77 39.55 11.83
N TYR A 461 12.04 39.06 12.82
CA TYR A 461 10.93 38.14 12.61
C TYR A 461 9.80 38.80 11.84
N PHE A 462 9.49 40.06 12.18
CA PHE A 462 8.43 40.84 11.58
C PHE A 462 8.86 41.69 10.38
N ASP A 463 10.09 41.56 9.90
CA ASP A 463 10.56 42.25 8.71
C ASP A 463 9.76 41.80 7.44
N PRO A 464 9.02 42.70 6.78
CA PRO A 464 8.21 42.36 5.61
C PRO A 464 9.03 41.93 4.38
N LEU A 465 10.33 42.27 4.33
CA LEU A 465 11.21 41.91 3.21
C LEU A 465 11.68 40.45 3.28
N ARG A 466 11.69 39.84 4.47
CA ARG A 466 12.16 38.47 4.68
C ARG A 466 11.11 37.46 4.29
N LYS A 467 11.11 37.00 3.03
CA LYS A 467 10.09 36.07 2.49
C LYS A 467 10.57 34.63 2.30
N GLU A 468 11.86 34.36 2.52
CA GLU A 468 12.48 33.05 2.28
C GLU A 468 12.42 32.11 3.49
N LYS A 469 12.56 30.80 3.23
CA LYS A 469 12.50 29.74 4.25
C LYS A 469 13.61 29.83 5.29
N CYS A 470 14.81 30.25 4.88
CA CYS A 470 15.98 30.36 5.75
C CYS A 470 15.81 31.43 6.85
N HIS A 471 14.99 32.46 6.61
CA HIS A 471 14.86 33.59 7.52
C HIS A 471 14.00 33.31 8.75
N ASN A 472 13.22 32.21 8.74
CA ASN A 472 12.28 31.87 9.82
C ASN A 472 11.40 33.08 10.23
N SER A 473 10.96 33.88 9.28
CA SER A 473 10.20 35.11 9.50
C SER A 473 8.70 34.87 9.50
N PHE A 474 7.96 35.84 10.04
CA PHE A 474 6.51 35.89 9.97
C PHE A 474 6.01 35.87 8.53
N GLU A 475 6.65 36.60 7.61
CA GLU A 475 6.17 36.72 6.23
C GLU A 475 6.28 35.41 5.46
N TYR A 476 7.35 34.64 5.70
CA TYR A 476 7.47 33.29 5.18
C TYR A 476 6.35 32.39 5.72
N ALA A 477 6.08 32.44 7.03
CA ALA A 477 5.01 31.67 7.66
C ALA A 477 3.64 32.07 7.11
N PHE A 478 3.36 33.37 6.97
CA PHE A 478 2.09 33.91 6.47
C PHE A 478 1.77 33.47 5.04
N LYS A 479 2.79 33.36 4.18
CA LYS A 479 2.65 32.88 2.80
C LYS A 479 2.49 31.36 2.70
N ASN A 480 3.22 30.58 3.51
CA ASN A 480 3.35 29.14 3.31
C ASN A 480 2.52 28.28 4.26
N PHE A 481 2.10 28.82 5.41
CA PHE A 481 1.26 28.06 6.33
C PHE A 481 -0.12 27.90 5.69
N ARG A 482 -0.45 26.65 5.38
CA ARG A 482 -1.81 26.26 5.02
C ARG A 482 -2.62 26.25 6.31
N ILE A 483 -3.21 27.40 6.63
CA ILE A 483 -4.24 27.46 7.65
C ILE A 483 -5.48 26.86 6.98
N GLU A 484 -5.73 25.59 7.29
CA GLU A 484 -7.00 24.96 6.94
C GLU A 484 -8.12 25.85 7.47
N ALA A 485 -9.11 26.16 6.63
CA ALA A 485 -10.27 26.92 7.07
C ALA A 485 -10.87 26.22 8.30
N ALA A 486 -11.45 26.98 9.22
CA ALA A 486 -12.17 26.40 10.35
C ALA A 486 -13.17 25.37 9.79
N GLU A 487 -12.99 24.09 10.16
CA GLU A 487 -13.82 23.00 9.66
C GLU A 487 -15.29 23.36 9.88
N THR A 488 -16.11 23.20 8.85
CA THR A 488 -17.55 23.40 9.05
C THR A 488 -18.04 22.39 10.10
N PRO A 489 -19.05 22.73 10.91
CA PRO A 489 -19.60 21.78 11.90
C PRO A 489 -20.00 20.43 11.29
N GLU A 490 -20.37 20.42 10.01
CA GLU A 490 -20.72 19.22 9.25
C GLU A 490 -19.51 18.30 8.98
N GLU A 491 -18.37 18.87 8.54
CA GLU A 491 -17.14 18.10 8.29
C GLU A 491 -16.59 17.50 9.59
N GLU A 492 -16.65 18.25 10.69
CA GLU A 492 -16.24 17.79 12.01
C GLU A 492 -17.15 16.64 12.48
N TYR A 493 -18.47 16.76 12.31
CA TYR A 493 -19.42 15.70 12.61
C TYR A 493 -19.14 14.43 11.80
N GLN A 494 -18.86 14.54 10.50
CA GLN A 494 -18.53 13.38 9.66
C GLN A 494 -17.24 12.69 10.10
N LYS A 495 -16.19 13.46 10.44
CA LYS A 495 -14.94 12.88 11.00
C LYS A 495 -15.19 12.15 12.32
N ARG A 496 -15.97 12.74 13.23
CA ARG A 496 -16.36 12.10 14.50
C ARG A 496 -17.12 10.80 14.25
N LYS A 497 -18.08 10.80 13.31
CA LYS A 497 -18.87 9.61 12.94
C LYS A 497 -17.99 8.50 12.36
N ILE A 498 -17.05 8.82 11.47
CA ILE A 498 -16.11 7.85 10.89
C ILE A 498 -15.23 7.24 11.99
N ASN A 499 -14.70 8.06 12.89
CA ASN A 499 -13.86 7.59 14.01
C ASN A 499 -14.65 6.72 15.00
N ALA A 500 -15.89 7.09 15.32
CA ALA A 500 -16.77 6.28 16.17
C ALA A 500 -17.06 4.91 15.53
N ASN A 501 -17.39 4.88 14.24
CA ASN A 501 -17.62 3.63 13.51
C ASN A 501 -16.37 2.74 13.45
N ARG A 502 -15.18 3.34 13.28
CA ARG A 502 -13.91 2.61 13.29
C ARG A 502 -13.63 1.98 14.65
N SER A 503 -13.85 2.75 15.72
CA SER A 503 -13.71 2.28 17.11
C SER A 503 -14.68 1.15 17.43
N ALA A 504 -15.95 1.29 17.02
CA ALA A 504 -16.97 0.25 17.21
C ALA A 504 -16.61 -1.07 16.51
N ARG A 505 -16.11 -1.00 15.26
CA ARG A 505 -15.63 -2.17 14.52
C ARG A 505 -14.43 -2.83 15.20
N TRP A 506 -13.45 -2.02 15.62
CA TRP A 506 -12.29 -2.50 16.35
C TRP A 506 -12.70 -3.28 17.62
N ASN A 507 -13.62 -2.74 18.42
CA ASN A 507 -14.11 -3.40 19.64
C ASN A 507 -14.86 -4.70 19.34
N SER A 508 -15.76 -4.72 18.35
CA SER A 508 -16.47 -5.94 17.91
C SER A 508 -15.49 -7.03 17.45
N ASP A 509 -14.47 -6.65 16.66
CA ASP A 509 -13.46 -7.59 16.18
C ASP A 509 -12.59 -8.12 17.32
N LEU A 510 -12.26 -7.27 18.31
CA LEU A 510 -11.52 -7.64 19.50
C LEU A 510 -12.29 -8.68 20.34
N GLU A 511 -13.60 -8.45 20.55
CA GLU A 511 -14.47 -9.36 21.28
C GLU A 511 -14.55 -10.75 20.62
N LYS A 512 -14.54 -10.82 19.29
CA LYS A 512 -14.53 -12.08 18.55
C LYS A 512 -13.16 -12.77 18.57
N ALA A 513 -12.07 -12.01 18.54
CA ALA A 513 -10.72 -12.54 18.50
C ALA A 513 -10.29 -13.14 19.86
N ARG A 514 -10.65 -12.50 20.99
CA ARG A 514 -10.24 -12.92 22.34
C ARG A 514 -10.55 -14.39 22.68
N PRO A 515 -11.78 -14.92 22.48
CA PRO A 515 -12.08 -16.33 22.74
C PRO A 515 -11.21 -17.29 21.93
N LYS A 516 -10.86 -16.94 20.69
CA LYS A 516 -10.02 -17.78 19.81
C LYS A 516 -8.56 -17.73 20.24
N ILE A 517 -8.06 -16.57 20.66
CA ILE A 517 -6.73 -16.42 21.27
C ILE A 517 -6.64 -17.29 22.53
N ARG A 518 -7.66 -17.28 23.41
CA ARG A 518 -7.68 -18.12 24.61
C ARG A 518 -7.69 -19.61 24.29
N LYS A 519 -8.40 -20.05 23.24
CA LYS A 519 -8.34 -21.45 22.77
C LYS A 519 -6.94 -21.84 22.28
N TYR A 520 -6.26 -20.94 21.56
CA TYR A 520 -4.87 -21.14 21.16
C TYR A 520 -3.93 -21.22 22.37
N LEU A 521 -4.06 -20.33 23.35
CA LEU A 521 -3.23 -20.34 24.57
C LEU A 521 -3.45 -21.58 25.47
N ARG A 522 -4.55 -22.32 25.26
CA ARG A 522 -4.86 -23.60 25.92
C ARG A 522 -4.49 -24.81 25.05
N ASP A 523 -3.74 -24.61 23.97
CA ASP A 523 -3.35 -25.64 23.00
C ASP A 523 -4.52 -26.36 22.31
N GLN A 524 -5.72 -25.78 22.34
CA GLN A 524 -6.93 -26.34 21.68
C GLN A 524 -7.06 -25.92 20.21
N LEU A 525 -6.18 -25.03 19.73
CA LEU A 525 -6.23 -24.47 18.39
C LEU A 525 -4.81 -24.25 17.88
N ASP A 526 -4.51 -24.64 16.63
CA ASP A 526 -3.23 -24.35 16.00
C ASP A 526 -3.09 -22.86 15.65
N LEU A 527 -1.85 -22.35 15.68
CA LEU A 527 -1.52 -20.96 15.36
C LEU A 527 -1.98 -20.60 13.95
N GLN A 528 -1.85 -21.51 12.98
CA GLN A 528 -2.27 -21.22 11.60
C GLN A 528 -3.77 -20.99 11.51
N VAL A 529 -4.55 -21.81 12.21
CA VAL A 529 -6.00 -21.72 12.22
C VAL A 529 -6.46 -20.44 12.93
N LEU A 530 -5.77 -20.02 14.00
CA LEU A 530 -6.01 -18.73 14.64
C LEU A 530 -5.75 -17.56 13.68
N MET A 531 -4.59 -17.57 13.01
CA MET A 531 -4.21 -16.52 12.07
C MET A 531 -5.22 -16.40 10.92
N ASP A 532 -5.60 -17.53 10.31
CA ASP A 532 -6.60 -17.56 9.25
C ASP A 532 -7.95 -17.02 9.76
N TYR A 533 -8.39 -17.44 10.95
CA TYR A 533 -9.64 -16.95 11.54
C TYR A 533 -9.65 -15.43 11.73
N VAL A 534 -8.60 -14.88 12.37
CA VAL A 534 -8.52 -13.43 12.66
C VAL A 534 -8.39 -12.63 11.37
N LYS A 535 -7.62 -13.11 10.39
CA LYS A 535 -7.44 -12.43 9.11
C LYS A 535 -8.75 -12.27 8.33
N TYR A 536 -9.59 -13.31 8.30
CA TYR A 536 -10.83 -13.29 7.52
C TYR A 536 -12.02 -12.71 8.27
N ASN A 537 -12.10 -12.89 9.60
CA ASN A 537 -13.26 -12.49 10.38
C ASN A 537 -13.04 -11.21 11.20
N CYS A 538 -11.79 -10.82 11.47
CA CYS A 538 -11.41 -9.70 12.35
C CYS A 538 -10.25 -8.87 11.74
N PRO A 539 -10.43 -8.28 10.54
CA PRO A 539 -9.33 -7.73 9.75
C PRO A 539 -8.64 -6.51 10.40
N GLU A 540 -9.37 -5.69 11.17
CA GLU A 540 -8.78 -4.53 11.86
C GLU A 540 -7.77 -4.98 12.93
N VAL A 541 -8.06 -6.10 13.59
CA VAL A 541 -7.29 -6.64 14.71
C VAL A 541 -6.08 -7.45 14.26
N TYR A 542 -6.09 -8.02 13.05
CA TYR A 542 -5.04 -8.91 12.56
C TYR A 542 -3.61 -8.36 12.69
N LYS A 543 -3.40 -7.06 12.44
CA LYS A 543 -2.08 -6.41 12.56
C LYS A 543 -1.55 -6.38 14.00
N ASN A 544 -2.45 -6.33 14.97
CA ASN A 544 -2.15 -6.24 16.40
C ASN A 544 -2.34 -7.59 17.11
N LEU A 545 -2.59 -8.68 16.38
CA LEU A 545 -2.77 -10.02 16.93
C LEU A 545 -1.60 -10.47 17.83
N PRO A 546 -0.31 -10.26 17.47
CA PRO A 546 0.80 -10.63 18.35
C PRO A 546 0.73 -9.95 19.73
N LYS A 547 0.41 -8.65 19.76
CA LYS A 547 0.23 -7.88 21.00
C LYS A 547 -0.90 -8.42 21.85
N LEU A 548 -2.02 -8.77 21.21
CA LEU A 548 -3.19 -9.30 21.90
C LEU A 548 -2.95 -10.69 22.48
N ILE A 549 -2.21 -11.55 21.77
CA ILE A 549 -1.81 -12.87 22.30
C ILE A 549 -0.98 -12.68 23.57
N ARG A 550 -0.02 -11.74 23.56
CA ARG A 550 0.78 -11.42 24.73
C ARG A 550 -0.07 -10.89 25.89
N GLN A 551 -0.95 -9.92 25.63
CA GLN A 551 -1.84 -9.36 26.65
C GLN A 551 -2.74 -10.43 27.29
N GLU A 552 -3.37 -11.30 26.49
CA GLU A 552 -4.21 -12.37 27.02
C GLU A 552 -3.39 -13.44 27.76
N LYS A 553 -2.14 -13.70 27.34
CA LYS A 553 -1.21 -14.57 28.08
C LYS A 553 -0.87 -14.00 29.46
N GLU A 554 -0.57 -12.71 29.54
CA GLU A 554 -0.30 -12.02 30.81
C GLU A 554 -1.53 -12.04 31.73
N LEU A 555 -2.74 -11.85 31.19
CA LEU A 555 -4.00 -11.94 31.95
C LEU A 555 -4.27 -13.35 32.49
N LEU A 556 -4.00 -14.41 31.71
CA LEU A 556 -4.16 -15.79 32.17
C LEU A 556 -3.19 -16.13 33.31
N ILE A 557 -1.95 -15.64 33.25
CA ILE A 557 -0.96 -15.82 34.34
C ILE A 557 -1.41 -15.10 35.62
N GLN A 558 -1.98 -13.90 35.50
CA GLN A 558 -2.52 -13.18 36.65
C GLN A 558 -3.71 -13.93 37.29
N GLN A 559 -4.56 -14.55 36.48
CA GLN A 559 -5.70 -15.34 36.96
C GLN A 559 -5.31 -16.71 37.56
N SER A 560 -4.14 -17.25 37.24
CA SER A 560 -3.64 -18.48 37.86
C SER A 560 -2.90 -18.23 39.18
N ASN A 561 -2.45 -17.00 39.41
CA ASN A 561 -1.71 -16.59 40.61
C ASN A 561 -2.59 -15.92 41.67
N ALA A 562 -3.86 -15.66 41.35
CA ALA A 562 -4.91 -15.20 42.25
C ALA A 562 -5.84 -16.37 42.56
#